data_AF-A0A975IZ57-F1
#
_entry.id   AF-A0A975IZ57-F1
#
_cell.length_a   1.000
_cell.length_b   1.000
_cell.length_c   1.000
_cell.angle_alpha   90.00
_cell.angle_beta   90.00
_cell.angle_gamma   90.00
#
_symmetry.space_group_name_H-M   'P 1'
#
loop_
_entity.id
_entity.type
_entity.pdbx_description
1 polymer ?
#
loop_
_entity_poly.entity_id
_entity_poly.type
_entity_poly.pdbx_seq_one_letter_code
_entity_poly.pdbx_strand_id
1 'polypeptide(L)'
;MGPGIGGGASGGVNPFGLLDPNAGAMIGTFYDMKQTDKRQSTDVTPADMVKIVREFVNDGWRENSLRKYYQAPQKLYQTRVFIPKMSADAAPAAFKCEKEVQPSRWMVLYRGSVIPPKTARYRFVGAADDILVVRFNRKTVLDHGWTSGTTPMTLSNEDTRAVLRGEKENRDLEKEIRRDYPMKRPVTYYQYEGFAWNDAIGGLAVGAEFEANAGSEYEMEILISEVPGGSFGALLYVEENGATYQKDPTGSPILPLFRLEGSLPTPGSKSAAPSFDPGGPVWKLGKKSLGGPGI
;
A
#
# COMPACT_ATOMS: atom_id res chain seq x y z
N MET A 1 -1.16 -6.70 41.29
CA MET A 1 -1.85 -5.78 40.35
C MET A 1 -0.81 -4.81 39.82
N GLY A 2 -0.31 -5.03 38.61
CA GLY A 2 0.61 -4.10 37.93
C GLY A 2 -0.21 -3.25 36.95
N PRO A 3 0.03 -1.93 36.87
CA PRO A 3 -0.76 -1.07 35.98
C PRO A 3 -0.39 -1.39 34.53
N GLY A 4 -1.38 -1.85 33.77
CA GLY A 4 -1.27 -2.03 32.33
C GLY A 4 -1.25 -0.68 31.64
N ILE A 5 -0.13 -0.33 31.03
CA ILE A 5 -0.05 0.78 30.08
C ILE A 5 -0.55 0.24 28.75
N GLY A 6 -1.87 0.29 28.58
CA GLY A 6 -2.50 0.19 27.26
C GLY A 6 -2.15 1.45 26.48
N GLY A 7 -1.11 1.38 25.65
CA GLY A 7 -0.86 2.31 24.55
C GLY A 7 -1.85 2.07 23.41
N GLY A 8 -3.14 1.98 23.72
CA GLY A 8 -4.20 1.98 22.74
C GLY A 8 -4.44 3.43 22.34
N ALA A 9 -4.27 3.73 21.07
CA ALA A 9 -4.73 4.97 20.47
C ALA A 9 -6.14 5.28 21.03
N SER A 10 -6.26 6.45 21.63
CA SER A 10 -7.49 7.04 22.14
C SER A 10 -8.67 6.77 21.20
N GLY A 11 -9.58 5.84 21.54
CA GLY A 11 -10.91 5.68 20.94
C GLY A 11 -11.02 5.65 19.41
N GLY A 12 -9.91 5.44 18.69
CA GLY A 12 -9.81 5.63 17.24
C GLY A 12 -10.02 4.33 16.47
N VAL A 13 -10.60 4.43 15.29
CA VAL A 13 -10.73 3.32 14.34
C VAL A 13 -9.33 2.80 13.99
N ASN A 14 -9.11 1.48 14.04
CA ASN A 14 -7.85 0.85 13.64
C ASN A 14 -7.58 1.12 12.15
N PRO A 15 -6.52 1.88 11.79
CA PRO A 15 -6.29 2.27 10.40
C PRO A 15 -5.81 1.11 9.52
N PHE A 16 -5.33 0.01 10.11
CA PHE A 16 -4.92 -1.20 9.40
C PHE A 16 -6.08 -2.15 9.10
N GLY A 17 -7.29 -1.84 9.58
CA GLY A 17 -8.51 -2.57 9.25
C GLY A 17 -9.30 -3.01 10.47
N LEU A 18 -10.47 -3.57 10.18
CA LEU A 18 -11.45 -4.00 11.16
C LEU A 18 -11.10 -5.36 11.74
N LEU A 19 -11.60 -5.67 12.94
CA LEU A 19 -11.49 -7.00 13.54
C LEU A 19 -12.59 -7.96 13.05
N ASP A 20 -13.68 -7.43 12.49
CA ASP A 20 -14.84 -8.21 12.06
C ASP A 20 -14.61 -8.86 10.68
N PRO A 21 -14.60 -10.21 10.58
CA PRO A 21 -14.50 -10.92 9.30
C PRO A 21 -15.66 -10.65 8.33
N ASN A 22 -16.81 -10.18 8.84
CA ASN A 22 -18.01 -9.94 8.03
C ASN A 22 -18.10 -8.51 7.48
N ALA A 23 -17.05 -7.71 7.67
CA ALA A 23 -17.03 -6.30 7.25
C ALA A 23 -17.04 -6.07 5.72
N GLY A 24 -17.12 -7.13 4.90
CA GLY A 24 -17.08 -6.98 3.44
C GLY A 24 -15.75 -6.38 2.95
N ALA A 25 -14.64 -6.82 3.54
CA ALA A 25 -13.33 -6.19 3.37
C ALA A 25 -12.27 -7.18 2.83
N MET A 26 -11.13 -6.65 2.37
CA MET A 26 -9.96 -7.47 2.03
C MET A 26 -9.29 -8.02 3.29
N ILE A 27 -8.81 -9.25 3.23
CA ILE A 27 -8.18 -9.93 4.37
C ILE A 27 -6.70 -9.54 4.43
N GLY A 28 -6.30 -8.85 5.50
CA GLY A 28 -4.95 -8.46 5.82
C GLY A 28 -4.22 -9.50 6.66
N THR A 29 -3.05 -9.92 6.17
CA THR A 29 -2.12 -10.79 6.89
C THR A 29 -0.81 -10.07 7.14
N PHE A 30 -0.38 -10.04 8.40
CA PHE A 30 0.88 -9.43 8.81
C PHE A 30 1.99 -10.49 8.87
N TYR A 31 3.14 -10.16 8.27
CA TYR A 31 4.36 -10.96 8.30
C TYR A 31 5.52 -10.15 8.89
N ASP A 32 6.29 -10.79 9.76
CA ASP A 32 7.53 -10.23 10.30
C ASP A 32 8.73 -10.98 9.71
N MET A 33 9.53 -10.29 8.88
CA MET A 33 10.66 -10.91 8.21
C MET A 33 11.86 -11.09 9.13
N LYS A 34 11.85 -10.49 10.33
CA LYS A 34 12.95 -10.55 11.31
C LYS A 34 13.03 -11.88 12.06
N GLN A 35 11.99 -12.69 12.01
CA GLN A 35 11.93 -13.95 12.73
C GLN A 35 11.19 -15.03 11.95
N THR A 36 11.53 -16.29 12.22
CA THR A 36 10.90 -17.45 11.60
C THR A 36 9.52 -17.73 12.20
N ASP A 37 8.77 -18.64 11.59
CA ASP A 37 7.54 -19.23 12.15
C ASP A 37 7.74 -19.82 13.57
N LYS A 38 8.97 -20.22 13.89
CA LYS A 38 9.40 -20.72 15.20
C LYS A 38 10.03 -19.67 16.12
N ARG A 39 9.88 -18.37 15.80
CA ARG A 39 10.41 -17.23 16.60
C ARG A 39 11.94 -17.17 16.70
N GLN A 40 12.64 -17.79 15.75
CA GLN A 40 14.11 -17.67 15.67
C GLN A 40 14.47 -16.46 14.81
N SER A 41 15.56 -15.75 15.14
CA SER A 41 16.05 -14.65 14.27
C SER A 41 16.31 -15.16 12.85
N THR A 42 15.98 -14.33 11.87
CA THR A 42 16.35 -14.54 10.45
C THR A 42 17.57 -13.72 10.04
N ASP A 43 18.03 -12.83 10.92
CA ASP A 43 19.09 -11.85 10.68
C ASP A 43 18.86 -10.94 9.46
N VAL A 44 17.60 -10.85 8.98
CA VAL A 44 17.19 -10.01 7.86
C VAL A 44 17.50 -8.54 8.16
N THR A 45 18.37 -7.97 7.34
CA THR A 45 18.72 -6.55 7.37
C THR A 45 17.66 -5.70 6.62
N PRO A 46 17.67 -4.36 6.75
CA PRO A 46 16.84 -3.50 5.93
C PRO A 46 17.03 -3.71 4.42
N ALA A 47 18.26 -3.95 3.97
CA ALA A 47 18.55 -4.23 2.56
C ALA A 47 17.97 -5.58 2.10
N ASP A 48 18.04 -6.61 2.96
CA ASP A 48 17.43 -7.91 2.68
C ASP A 48 15.91 -7.80 2.61
N MET A 49 15.29 -6.99 3.47
CA MET A 49 13.84 -6.77 3.46
C MET A 49 13.35 -6.23 2.11
N VAL A 50 14.02 -5.21 1.55
CA VAL A 50 13.67 -4.65 0.23
C VAL A 50 13.81 -5.72 -0.86
N LYS A 51 14.87 -6.55 -0.79
CA LYS A 51 15.06 -7.67 -1.71
C LYS A 51 13.96 -8.72 -1.60
N ILE A 52 13.56 -9.09 -0.37
CA ILE A 52 12.49 -10.08 -0.11
C ILE A 52 11.16 -9.59 -0.68
N VAL A 53 10.80 -8.31 -0.47
CA VAL A 53 9.57 -7.73 -1.04
C VAL A 53 9.62 -7.79 -2.56
N ARG A 54 10.75 -7.41 -3.18
CA ARG A 54 10.94 -7.46 -4.63
C ARG A 54 10.78 -8.86 -5.20
N GLU A 55 11.44 -9.85 -4.60
CA GLU A 55 11.32 -11.25 -5.02
C GLU A 55 9.87 -11.72 -4.87
N PHE A 56 9.21 -11.43 -3.75
CA PHE A 56 7.80 -11.77 -3.55
C PHE A 56 6.88 -11.19 -4.63
N VAL A 57 7.03 -9.89 -4.93
CA VAL A 57 6.19 -9.17 -5.90
C VAL A 57 6.44 -9.70 -7.32
N ASN A 58 7.70 -9.92 -7.70
CA ASN A 58 8.07 -10.34 -9.06
C ASN A 58 7.84 -11.86 -9.29
N ASP A 59 7.87 -12.69 -8.24
CA ASP A 59 7.60 -14.14 -8.33
C ASP A 59 6.10 -14.49 -8.25
N GLY A 60 5.24 -13.51 -8.53
CA GLY A 60 3.80 -13.72 -8.67
C GLY A 60 3.04 -13.78 -7.35
N TRP A 61 3.58 -13.20 -6.28
CA TRP A 61 2.93 -13.03 -4.98
C TRP A 61 2.60 -14.36 -4.31
N ARG A 62 3.51 -15.33 -4.38
CA ARG A 62 3.26 -16.66 -3.82
C ARG A 62 3.42 -16.63 -2.30
N GLU A 63 2.32 -16.69 -1.56
CA GLU A 63 2.34 -16.69 -0.09
C GLU A 63 3.18 -17.82 0.52
N ASN A 64 3.40 -18.90 -0.24
CA ASN A 64 4.32 -19.97 0.14
C ASN A 64 5.76 -19.47 0.41
N SER A 65 6.23 -18.42 -0.27
CA SER A 65 7.57 -17.86 -0.01
C SER A 65 7.67 -17.14 1.33
N LEU A 66 6.52 -16.81 1.95
CA LEU A 66 6.43 -16.13 3.24
C LEU A 66 6.29 -17.10 4.42
N ARG A 67 5.97 -18.38 4.19
CA ARG A 67 5.68 -19.36 5.25
C ARG A 67 6.79 -19.57 6.27
N LYS A 68 8.04 -19.30 5.88
CA LYS A 68 9.21 -19.42 6.76
C LYS A 68 9.28 -18.30 7.80
N TYR A 69 8.61 -17.17 7.56
CA TYR A 69 8.60 -16.00 8.44
C TYR A 69 7.45 -16.08 9.44
N TYR A 70 7.58 -15.35 10.54
CA TYR A 70 6.49 -15.21 11.48
C TYR A 70 5.29 -14.52 10.82
N GLN A 71 4.11 -15.10 11.03
CA GLN A 71 2.84 -14.55 10.63
C GLN A 71 2.02 -14.25 11.89
N ALA A 72 1.50 -13.02 12.01
CA ALA A 72 0.62 -12.70 13.13
C ALA A 72 -0.66 -13.57 13.09
N PRO A 73 -1.14 -14.07 14.25
CA PRO A 73 -2.36 -14.87 14.31
C PRO A 73 -3.61 -14.02 14.06
N GLN A 74 -3.60 -12.75 14.45
CA GLN A 74 -4.70 -11.82 14.18
C GLN A 74 -4.70 -11.46 12.69
N LYS A 75 -5.86 -11.58 12.03
CA LYS A 75 -6.12 -10.97 10.72
C LYS A 75 -6.86 -9.64 10.92
N LEU A 76 -6.69 -8.72 9.98
CA LEU A 76 -7.49 -7.49 9.92
C LEU A 76 -8.23 -7.42 8.58
N TYR A 77 -9.38 -6.77 8.57
CA TYR A 77 -10.28 -6.71 7.42
C TYR A 77 -10.36 -5.28 6.92
N GLN A 78 -9.69 -5.00 5.80
CA GLN A 78 -9.45 -3.65 5.31
C GLN A 78 -10.40 -3.26 4.18
N THR A 79 -11.13 -2.17 4.38
CA THR A 79 -12.08 -1.62 3.40
C THR A 79 -11.47 -0.49 2.59
N ARG A 80 -10.36 0.12 3.02
CA ARG A 80 -9.65 1.21 2.31
C ARG A 80 -8.22 1.34 2.82
N VAL A 81 -7.27 1.77 1.98
CA VAL A 81 -5.92 2.13 2.46
C VAL A 81 -5.83 3.64 2.57
N PHE A 82 -6.10 4.15 3.78
CA PHE A 82 -5.94 5.56 4.15
C PHE A 82 -5.41 5.63 5.58
N ILE A 83 -4.11 5.37 5.70
CA ILE A 83 -3.35 5.34 6.95
C ILE A 83 -2.55 6.65 7.00
N PRO A 84 -2.99 7.66 7.78
CA PRO A 84 -2.25 8.90 7.91
C PRO A 84 -0.90 8.62 8.60
N LYS A 85 0.06 9.54 8.43
CA LYS A 85 1.37 9.43 9.08
C LYS A 85 1.21 9.20 10.60
N MET A 86 1.79 8.12 11.09
CA MET A 86 1.75 7.69 12.49
C MET A 86 3.06 6.98 12.91
N SER A 87 3.22 6.60 14.18
CA SER A 87 4.35 5.75 14.59
C SER A 87 4.25 4.37 13.93
N ALA A 88 5.38 3.82 13.50
CA ALA A 88 5.49 2.45 13.00
C ALA A 88 5.08 1.39 14.04
N ASP A 89 5.08 1.72 15.35
CA ASP A 89 4.57 0.88 16.44
C ASP A 89 3.11 0.46 16.26
N ALA A 90 2.35 1.25 15.50
CA ALA A 90 0.92 1.05 15.37
C ALA A 90 0.56 -0.25 14.63
N ALA A 91 1.37 -0.69 13.66
CA ALA A 91 1.05 -1.91 12.89
C ALA A 91 1.17 -3.16 13.77
N PRO A 92 2.28 -3.43 14.49
CA PRO A 92 2.33 -4.55 15.43
C PRO A 92 1.18 -4.52 16.46
N ALA A 93 0.85 -3.34 17.00
CA ALA A 93 -0.24 -3.20 17.97
C ALA A 93 -1.63 -3.52 17.36
N ALA A 94 -1.89 -3.04 16.14
CA ALA A 94 -3.13 -3.33 15.43
C ALA A 94 -3.35 -4.83 15.17
N PHE A 95 -2.26 -5.55 14.89
CA PHE A 95 -2.24 -7.00 14.71
C PHE A 95 -1.99 -7.79 16.01
N LYS A 96 -1.99 -7.12 17.18
CA LYS A 96 -1.82 -7.73 18.51
C LYS A 96 -0.54 -8.56 18.65
N CYS A 97 0.54 -8.14 18.00
CA CYS A 97 1.84 -8.80 18.05
C CYS A 97 2.97 -7.86 18.51
N GLU A 98 2.64 -6.70 19.09
CA GLU A 98 3.59 -5.67 19.55
C GLU A 98 4.58 -6.15 20.61
N LYS A 99 4.23 -7.19 21.36
CA LYS A 99 5.14 -7.81 22.34
C LYS A 99 6.21 -8.71 21.71
N GLU A 100 6.04 -9.03 20.43
CA GLU A 100 6.80 -10.06 19.73
C GLU A 100 7.49 -9.51 18.47
N VAL A 101 7.02 -8.37 17.97
CA VAL A 101 7.42 -7.79 16.70
C VAL A 101 7.81 -6.33 16.93
N GLN A 102 9.07 -6.01 16.60
CA GLN A 102 9.53 -4.62 16.53
C GLN A 102 8.96 -3.92 15.27
N PRO A 103 8.76 -2.59 15.31
CA PRO A 103 8.08 -1.81 14.26
C PRO A 103 8.95 -1.53 13.03
N SER A 104 9.47 -2.59 12.40
CA SER A 104 10.41 -2.51 11.28
C SER A 104 10.45 -3.84 10.53
N ARG A 105 10.74 -3.84 9.22
CA ARG A 105 10.92 -5.05 8.40
C ARG A 105 9.74 -6.02 8.49
N TRP A 106 8.55 -5.46 8.41
CA TRP A 106 7.29 -6.18 8.33
C TRP A 106 6.56 -5.80 7.05
N MET A 107 5.67 -6.68 6.60
CA MET A 107 4.74 -6.40 5.51
C MET A 107 3.35 -6.85 5.89
N VAL A 108 2.34 -6.13 5.40
CA VAL A 108 0.95 -6.57 5.42
C VAL A 108 0.51 -6.82 4.00
N LEU A 109 -0.03 -8.01 3.77
CA LEU A 109 -0.62 -8.42 2.51
C LEU A 109 -2.15 -8.45 2.67
N TYR A 110 -2.83 -7.50 2.03
CA TYR A 110 -4.28 -7.49 1.91
C TYR A 110 -4.70 -8.21 0.63
N ARG A 111 -5.65 -9.14 0.76
CA ARG A 111 -6.12 -9.99 -0.33
C ARG A 111 -7.64 -10.03 -0.40
N GLY A 112 -8.17 -9.88 -1.60
CA GLY A 112 -9.57 -10.13 -1.90
C GLY A 112 -9.85 -10.04 -3.39
N SER A 113 -11.13 -10.06 -3.72
CA SER A 113 -11.62 -9.73 -5.05
C SER A 113 -12.51 -8.50 -4.97
N VAL A 114 -12.54 -7.69 -6.02
CA VAL A 114 -13.27 -6.43 -6.04
C VAL A 114 -14.08 -6.30 -7.32
N ILE A 115 -15.21 -5.61 -7.23
CA ILE A 115 -16.14 -5.37 -8.33
C ILE A 115 -16.27 -3.85 -8.49
N PRO A 116 -15.86 -3.29 -9.65
CA PRO A 116 -15.98 -1.86 -9.89
C PRO A 116 -17.46 -1.48 -10.04
N PRO A 117 -17.85 -0.28 -9.57
CA PRO A 117 -19.23 0.18 -9.70
C PRO A 117 -19.57 0.66 -11.12
N LYS A 118 -18.57 0.95 -11.95
CA LYS A 118 -18.72 1.49 -13.31
C LYS A 118 -17.70 0.85 -14.25
N THR A 119 -18.06 0.70 -15.52
CA THR A 119 -17.11 0.32 -16.58
C THR A 119 -16.28 1.53 -16.96
N ALA A 120 -14.97 1.47 -16.75
CA ALA A 120 -14.06 2.52 -17.16
C ALA A 120 -12.61 2.03 -17.25
N ARG A 121 -11.74 2.93 -17.71
CA ARG A 121 -10.29 2.81 -17.48
C ARG A 121 -9.96 3.52 -16.17
N TYR A 122 -9.29 2.81 -15.28
CA TYR A 122 -8.90 3.28 -13.96
C TYR A 122 -7.37 3.33 -13.83
N ARG A 123 -6.92 4.12 -12.87
CA ARG A 123 -5.56 4.12 -12.33
C ARG A 123 -5.66 4.15 -10.80
N PHE A 124 -4.75 3.48 -10.13
CA PHE A 124 -4.54 3.72 -8.71
C PHE A 124 -3.53 4.84 -8.53
N VAL A 125 -3.70 5.65 -7.50
CA VAL A 125 -2.78 6.74 -7.16
C VAL A 125 -2.43 6.64 -5.69
N GLY A 126 -1.15 6.58 -5.35
CA GLY A 126 -0.79 6.32 -3.96
C GLY A 126 0.70 6.28 -3.68
N ALA A 127 1.00 6.09 -2.39
CA ALA A 127 2.33 5.86 -1.86
C ALA A 127 2.23 5.29 -0.44
N ALA A 128 3.33 4.74 0.09
CA ALA A 128 3.49 4.48 1.51
C ALA A 128 4.90 4.87 1.99
N ASP A 129 5.01 5.13 3.29
CA ASP A 129 6.24 5.09 4.08
C ASP A 129 6.26 3.67 4.67
N ASP A 130 6.96 2.68 4.10
CA ASP A 130 7.99 2.80 3.04
C ASP A 130 7.61 2.27 1.65
N ILE A 131 6.78 1.23 1.55
CA ILE A 131 6.50 0.54 0.28
C ILE A 131 5.00 0.31 0.12
N LEU A 132 4.43 0.73 -1.01
CA LEU A 132 3.09 0.37 -1.46
C LEU A 132 3.16 -0.29 -2.83
N VAL A 133 2.66 -1.51 -2.93
CA VAL A 133 2.48 -2.20 -4.22
C VAL A 133 1.04 -2.68 -4.36
N VAL A 134 0.43 -2.43 -5.52
CA VAL A 134 -0.93 -2.90 -5.84
C VAL A 134 -0.88 -3.81 -7.04
N ARG A 135 -1.45 -5.01 -6.88
CA ARG A 135 -1.69 -5.96 -7.96
C ARG A 135 -3.19 -6.08 -8.23
N PHE A 136 -3.58 -5.83 -9.46
CA PHE A 136 -4.96 -5.90 -9.93
C PHE A 136 -5.04 -6.86 -11.10
N ASN A 137 -5.95 -7.83 -11.02
CA ASN A 137 -6.14 -8.88 -12.01
C ASN A 137 -4.82 -9.52 -12.46
N ARG A 138 -4.01 -9.90 -11.46
CA ARG A 138 -2.68 -10.53 -11.61
C ARG A 138 -1.59 -9.67 -12.24
N LYS A 139 -1.83 -8.39 -12.50
CA LYS A 139 -0.83 -7.42 -12.97
C LYS A 139 -0.50 -6.41 -11.88
N THR A 140 0.78 -6.16 -11.64
CA THR A 140 1.19 -5.04 -10.79
C THR A 140 0.85 -3.74 -11.51
N VAL A 141 0.08 -2.86 -10.85
CA VAL A 141 -0.46 -1.63 -11.43
C VAL A 141 -0.04 -0.37 -10.67
N LEU A 142 0.54 -0.52 -9.48
CA LEU A 142 1.11 0.59 -8.71
C LEU A 142 2.32 0.07 -7.92
N ASP A 143 3.40 0.84 -7.91
CA ASP A 143 4.56 0.65 -7.05
C ASP A 143 5.18 2.01 -6.72
N HIS A 144 5.00 2.46 -5.47
CA HIS A 144 5.57 3.73 -5.02
C HIS A 144 5.73 3.80 -3.49
N GLY A 145 6.62 4.68 -3.05
CA GLY A 145 7.00 4.89 -1.66
C GLY A 145 8.41 5.47 -1.54
N TRP A 146 9.15 5.11 -0.49
CA TRP A 146 10.57 5.46 -0.33
C TRP A 146 11.48 4.55 -1.14
N THR A 147 11.08 3.27 -1.28
CA THR A 147 11.76 2.29 -2.12
C THR A 147 10.75 1.51 -2.94
N SER A 148 11.20 1.01 -4.09
CA SER A 148 10.36 0.26 -5.03
C SER A 148 10.22 -1.18 -4.57
N GLY A 149 8.99 -1.69 -4.60
CA GLY A 149 8.71 -3.10 -4.37
C GLY A 149 8.87 -3.97 -5.63
N THR A 150 9.13 -3.41 -6.81
CA THR A 150 9.34 -4.16 -8.07
C THR A 150 10.78 -4.07 -8.60
N THR A 151 11.54 -3.05 -8.20
CA THR A 151 12.89 -2.79 -8.69
C THR A 151 13.88 -2.53 -7.54
N PRO A 152 15.20 -2.55 -7.77
CA PRO A 152 16.20 -2.13 -6.78
C PRO A 152 16.23 -0.62 -6.47
N MET A 153 15.28 0.17 -6.99
CA MET A 153 15.32 1.63 -6.91
C MET A 153 14.96 2.17 -5.52
N THR A 154 15.68 3.21 -5.11
CA THR A 154 15.30 4.09 -3.99
C THR A 154 14.51 5.26 -4.56
N LEU A 155 13.19 5.26 -4.42
CA LEU A 155 12.29 6.26 -4.98
C LEU A 155 12.34 7.60 -4.24
N SER A 156 12.90 7.62 -3.02
CA SER A 156 13.23 8.84 -2.27
C SER A 156 14.46 9.58 -2.81
N ASN A 157 15.24 8.96 -3.70
CA ASN A 157 16.39 9.60 -4.36
C ASN A 157 15.94 10.49 -5.52
N GLU A 158 16.38 11.75 -5.52
CA GLU A 158 15.97 12.76 -6.51
C GLU A 158 16.38 12.40 -7.94
N ASP A 159 17.58 11.87 -8.15
CA ASP A 159 18.07 11.44 -9.46
C ASP A 159 17.22 10.29 -10.04
N THR A 160 16.81 9.35 -9.19
CA THR A 160 15.90 8.27 -9.57
C THR A 160 14.56 8.84 -10.03
N ARG A 161 14.00 9.80 -9.28
CA ARG A 161 12.75 10.48 -9.67
C ARG A 161 12.89 11.28 -10.95
N ALA A 162 14.00 11.98 -11.16
CA ALA A 162 14.27 12.72 -12.40
C ALA A 162 14.26 11.79 -13.62
N VAL A 163 14.83 10.58 -13.49
CA VAL A 163 14.76 9.55 -14.54
C VAL A 163 13.34 9.03 -14.74
N LEU A 164 12.58 8.83 -13.67
CA LEU A 164 11.16 8.40 -13.77
C LEU A 164 10.28 9.45 -14.43
N ARG A 165 10.54 10.74 -14.19
CA ARG A 165 9.87 11.87 -14.84
C ARG A 165 10.38 12.15 -16.27
N GLY A 166 11.37 11.40 -16.75
CA GLY A 166 11.97 11.62 -18.07
C GLY A 166 12.76 12.93 -18.17
N GLU A 167 13.14 13.51 -17.03
CA GLU A 167 13.95 14.72 -16.92
C GLU A 167 15.46 14.42 -17.03
N LYS A 168 15.84 13.17 -16.76
CA LYS A 168 17.23 12.68 -16.79
C LYS A 168 17.33 11.33 -17.48
N GLU A 169 18.43 11.09 -18.18
CA GLU A 169 18.76 9.77 -18.73
C GLU A 169 19.70 9.01 -17.79
N ASN A 170 19.43 7.72 -17.57
CA ASN A 170 20.35 6.81 -16.88
C ASN A 170 20.18 5.39 -17.43
N ARG A 171 21.15 4.91 -18.21
CA ARG A 171 21.02 3.62 -18.93
C ARG A 171 20.78 2.41 -18.05
N ASP A 172 21.31 2.39 -16.83
CA ASP A 172 21.15 1.23 -15.95
C ASP A 172 19.80 1.25 -15.23
N LEU A 173 19.36 2.42 -14.75
CA LEU A 173 17.99 2.58 -14.24
C LEU A 173 16.96 2.30 -15.33
N GLU A 174 17.19 2.73 -16.57
CA GLU A 174 16.34 2.45 -17.71
C GLU A 174 16.12 0.96 -17.97
N LYS A 175 17.16 0.13 -17.78
CA LYS A 175 17.03 -1.33 -17.91
C LYS A 175 16.14 -1.91 -16.81
N GLU A 176 16.36 -1.49 -15.56
CA GLU A 176 15.57 -1.95 -14.41
C GLU A 176 14.10 -1.53 -14.56
N ILE A 177 13.85 -0.28 -14.95
CA ILE A 177 12.51 0.27 -15.21
C ILE A 177 11.80 -0.55 -16.28
N ARG A 178 12.44 -0.80 -17.43
CA ARG A 178 11.83 -1.54 -18.55
C ARG A 178 11.50 -2.99 -18.20
N ARG A 179 12.23 -3.59 -17.26
CA ARG A 179 12.08 -4.99 -16.90
C ARG A 179 10.88 -5.19 -15.98
N ASP A 180 10.82 -4.46 -14.87
CA ASP A 180 9.91 -4.79 -13.76
C ASP A 180 9.00 -3.64 -13.30
N TYR A 181 9.32 -2.38 -13.64
CA TYR A 181 8.58 -1.23 -13.10
C TYR A 181 7.21 -1.06 -13.79
N PRO A 182 6.09 -1.00 -13.05
CA PRO A 182 4.76 -1.10 -13.65
C PRO A 182 4.26 0.22 -14.24
N MET A 183 4.80 1.36 -13.81
CA MET A 183 4.23 2.69 -14.07
C MET A 183 4.52 3.15 -15.51
N LYS A 184 3.56 3.85 -16.12
CA LYS A 184 3.78 4.51 -17.41
C LYS A 184 4.79 5.65 -17.24
N ARG A 185 5.75 5.75 -18.18
CA ARG A 185 6.69 6.87 -18.22
C ARG A 185 6.32 7.93 -19.27
N PRO A 186 6.61 9.22 -19.03
CA PRO A 186 7.03 9.82 -17.77
C PRO A 186 6.05 9.56 -16.62
N VAL A 187 6.55 9.22 -15.44
CA VAL A 187 5.71 8.96 -14.26
C VAL A 187 5.11 10.28 -13.81
N THR A 188 3.78 10.28 -13.66
CA THR A 188 3.06 11.42 -13.11
C THR A 188 3.00 11.30 -11.59
N TYR A 189 3.25 12.42 -10.91
CA TYR A 189 3.09 12.54 -9.46
C TYR A 189 2.14 13.69 -9.15
N TYR A 190 1.17 13.44 -8.27
CA TYR A 190 0.31 14.48 -7.72
C TYR A 190 0.88 14.97 -6.39
N GLN A 191 1.20 16.26 -6.37
CA GLN A 191 1.63 16.99 -5.19
C GLN A 191 0.45 17.78 -4.62
N TYR A 192 0.31 17.81 -3.31
CA TYR A 192 -0.85 18.44 -2.64
C TYR A 192 -0.39 19.51 -1.66
N GLU A 193 -1.15 20.60 -1.51
CA GLU A 193 -0.76 21.72 -0.67
C GLU A 193 -0.46 21.28 0.77
N GLY A 194 0.76 21.56 1.24
CA GLY A 194 1.21 21.25 2.60
C GLY A 194 1.47 19.77 2.88
N PHE A 195 1.40 18.89 1.88
CA PHE A 195 1.63 17.46 2.06
C PHE A 195 3.13 17.13 2.15
N ALA A 196 3.52 16.42 3.22
CA ALA A 196 4.93 16.19 3.55
C ALA A 196 5.69 15.34 2.50
N TRP A 197 4.98 14.51 1.74
CA TRP A 197 5.62 13.57 0.80
C TRP A 197 5.90 14.20 -0.57
N ASN A 198 5.47 15.45 -0.80
CA ASN A 198 5.79 16.18 -2.03
C ASN A 198 7.30 16.24 -2.27
N ASP A 199 8.06 16.56 -1.23
CA ASP A 199 9.52 16.72 -1.31
C ASP A 199 10.25 15.38 -1.09
N ALA A 200 9.74 14.54 -0.19
CA ALA A 200 10.41 13.29 0.19
C ALA A 200 10.42 12.24 -0.95
N ILE A 201 9.28 12.07 -1.62
CA ILE A 201 9.08 11.01 -2.62
C ILE A 201 8.37 11.52 -3.89
N GLY A 202 8.24 12.83 -4.04
CA GLY A 202 7.64 13.46 -5.23
C GLY A 202 6.11 13.62 -5.16
N GLY A 203 5.46 13.24 -4.06
CA GLY A 203 4.00 13.17 -3.93
C GLY A 203 3.44 11.77 -4.17
N LEU A 204 2.16 11.67 -4.50
CA LEU A 204 1.49 10.40 -4.81
C LEU A 204 1.70 10.06 -6.29
N ALA A 205 2.20 8.86 -6.58
CA ALA A 205 2.46 8.47 -7.96
C ALA A 205 1.21 7.89 -8.63
N VAL A 206 1.07 8.15 -9.92
CA VAL A 206 -0.04 7.66 -10.75
C VAL A 206 0.33 6.33 -11.37
N GLY A 207 -0.44 5.31 -11.02
CA GLY A 207 -0.30 3.91 -11.45
C GLY A 207 -0.48 3.68 -12.95
N ALA A 208 -0.20 2.45 -13.35
CA ALA A 208 -0.54 1.92 -14.67
C ALA A 208 -2.06 1.90 -14.87
N GLU A 209 -2.47 2.12 -16.12
CA GLU A 209 -3.87 2.02 -16.51
C GLU A 209 -4.34 0.59 -16.57
N PHE A 210 -5.57 0.36 -16.14
CA PHE A 210 -6.27 -0.91 -16.31
C PHE A 210 -7.74 -0.67 -16.63
N GLU A 211 -8.33 -1.58 -17.39
CA GLU A 211 -9.76 -1.59 -17.69
C GLU A 211 -10.48 -2.46 -16.66
N ALA A 212 -11.60 -1.95 -16.14
CA ALA A 212 -12.47 -2.69 -15.25
C ALA A 212 -13.93 -2.48 -15.67
N ASN A 213 -14.67 -3.58 -15.78
CA ASN A 213 -16.05 -3.60 -16.23
C ASN A 213 -16.99 -3.70 -15.03
N ALA A 214 -18.02 -2.86 -15.00
CA ALA A 214 -19.05 -2.90 -13.96
C ALA A 214 -19.60 -4.34 -13.78
N GLY A 215 -19.72 -4.77 -12.52
CA GLY A 215 -20.23 -6.11 -12.19
C GLY A 215 -19.24 -7.26 -12.44
N SER A 216 -18.13 -7.03 -13.14
CA SER A 216 -17.06 -8.03 -13.27
C SER A 216 -16.19 -8.08 -12.03
N GLU A 217 -15.70 -9.27 -11.72
CA GLU A 217 -14.96 -9.51 -10.48
C GLU A 217 -13.48 -9.76 -10.75
N TYR A 218 -12.63 -8.96 -10.10
CA TYR A 218 -11.18 -8.93 -10.30
C TYR A 218 -10.44 -9.26 -9.01
N GLU A 219 -9.40 -10.08 -9.12
CA GLU A 219 -8.45 -10.31 -8.01
C GLU A 219 -7.70 -9.01 -7.69
N MET A 220 -7.57 -8.69 -6.40
CA MET A 220 -6.81 -7.54 -5.94
C MET A 220 -5.95 -7.90 -4.73
N GLU A 221 -4.70 -7.46 -4.77
CA GLU A 221 -3.74 -7.64 -3.70
C GLU A 221 -3.06 -6.29 -3.43
N ILE A 222 -2.94 -5.93 -2.16
CA ILE A 222 -2.24 -4.70 -1.74
C ILE A 222 -1.17 -5.11 -0.73
N LEU A 223 0.08 -4.79 -1.04
CA LEU A 223 1.20 -4.93 -0.13
C LEU A 223 1.56 -3.56 0.41
N ILE A 224 1.62 -3.45 1.73
CA ILE A 224 2.29 -2.35 2.43
C ILE A 224 3.43 -2.90 3.27
N SER A 225 4.51 -2.15 3.41
CA SER A 225 5.67 -2.58 4.18
C SER A 225 6.41 -1.40 4.79
N GLU A 226 7.07 -1.66 5.92
CA GLU A 226 7.86 -0.71 6.69
C GLU A 226 9.31 -1.17 6.82
N VAL A 227 10.26 -0.31 6.48
CA VAL A 227 11.71 -0.50 6.59
C VAL A 227 12.47 0.84 6.45
N PRO A 228 13.18 1.34 7.49
CA PRO A 228 13.71 0.60 8.63
C PRO A 228 12.92 0.76 9.92
N GLY A 229 11.76 1.41 9.92
CA GLY A 229 11.02 1.79 11.13
C GLY A 229 11.01 3.30 11.36
N GLY A 230 10.17 3.75 12.29
CA GLY A 230 10.07 5.16 12.68
C GLY A 230 8.66 5.70 12.46
N SER A 231 8.36 6.15 11.24
CA SER A 231 7.03 6.62 10.85
C SER A 231 6.45 5.70 9.79
N PHE A 232 5.15 5.43 9.85
CA PHE A 232 4.45 4.70 8.81
C PHE A 232 3.26 5.51 8.30
N GLY A 233 2.94 5.35 7.03
CA GLY A 233 1.70 5.86 6.41
C GLY A 233 1.46 5.16 5.08
N ALA A 234 0.22 5.07 4.64
CA ALA A 234 -0.11 4.48 3.34
C ALA A 234 -1.42 5.03 2.79
N LEU A 235 -1.41 5.45 1.54
CA LEU A 235 -2.55 6.10 0.90
C LEU A 235 -2.82 5.47 -0.46
N LEU A 236 -4.09 5.13 -0.71
CA LEU A 236 -4.55 4.59 -1.99
C LEU A 236 -5.84 5.26 -2.45
N TYR A 237 -5.70 6.00 -3.55
CA TYR A 237 -6.77 6.65 -4.28
C TYR A 237 -7.07 5.90 -5.57
N VAL A 238 -8.22 6.19 -6.16
CA VAL A 238 -8.62 5.68 -7.47
C VAL A 238 -8.98 6.84 -8.40
N GLU A 239 -8.43 6.82 -9.60
CA GLU A 239 -8.71 7.78 -10.66
C GLU A 239 -9.42 7.04 -11.81
N GLU A 240 -10.60 7.50 -12.20
CA GLU A 240 -11.18 7.23 -13.51
C GLU A 240 -10.50 8.11 -14.57
N ASN A 241 -9.86 7.50 -15.57
CA ASN A 241 -9.16 8.23 -16.63
C ASN A 241 -10.13 9.05 -17.48
N GLY A 242 -9.85 10.35 -17.61
CA GLY A 242 -10.64 11.31 -18.39
C GLY A 242 -11.80 11.93 -17.62
N ALA A 243 -12.06 11.50 -16.37
CA ALA A 243 -13.00 12.17 -15.50
C ALA A 243 -12.44 13.54 -15.04
N THR A 244 -13.35 14.45 -14.71
CA THR A 244 -13.00 15.77 -14.18
C THR A 244 -13.12 15.75 -12.66
N TYR A 245 -12.09 16.22 -11.98
CA TYR A 245 -12.03 16.34 -10.53
C TYR A 245 -11.87 17.80 -10.13
N GLN A 246 -12.33 18.13 -8.92
CA GLN A 246 -11.89 19.36 -8.27
C GLN A 246 -10.37 19.34 -8.12
N LYS A 247 -9.75 20.52 -8.12
CA LYS A 247 -8.31 20.66 -7.98
C LYS A 247 -7.97 21.26 -6.62
N ASP A 248 -6.92 20.72 -6.02
CA ASP A 248 -6.23 21.33 -4.89
C ASP A 248 -5.49 22.62 -5.36
N PRO A 249 -5.09 23.55 -4.47
CA PRO A 249 -4.35 24.75 -4.87
C PRO A 249 -3.06 24.52 -5.66
N THR A 250 -2.46 23.33 -5.57
CA THR A 250 -1.30 22.94 -6.41
C THR A 250 -1.68 22.60 -7.86
N GLY A 251 -2.97 22.49 -8.17
CA GLY A 251 -3.50 22.04 -9.45
C GLY A 251 -3.70 20.53 -9.57
N SER A 252 -3.27 19.74 -8.57
CA SER A 252 -3.50 18.30 -8.51
C SER A 252 -4.98 17.96 -8.31
N PRO A 253 -5.49 16.85 -8.88
CA PRO A 253 -6.87 16.45 -8.68
C PRO A 253 -7.09 15.98 -7.23
N ILE A 254 -8.19 16.42 -6.63
CA ILE A 254 -8.71 15.87 -5.37
C ILE A 254 -9.40 14.56 -5.74
N LEU A 255 -8.68 13.45 -5.59
CA LEU A 255 -9.15 12.13 -5.99
C LEU A 255 -9.98 11.47 -4.88
N PRO A 256 -10.88 10.55 -5.24
CA PRO A 256 -11.54 9.71 -4.26
C PRO A 256 -10.64 8.58 -3.75
N LEU A 257 -10.90 8.13 -2.53
CA LEU A 257 -10.25 6.95 -1.96
C LEU A 257 -10.68 5.68 -2.71
N PHE A 258 -9.75 4.74 -2.88
CA PHE A 258 -10.17 3.37 -3.14
C PHE A 258 -10.83 2.81 -1.87
N ARG A 259 -12.10 2.41 -1.97
CA ARG A 259 -12.88 1.93 -0.83
C ARG A 259 -13.91 0.86 -1.19
N LEU A 260 -14.16 -0.04 -0.25
CA LEU A 260 -15.13 -1.13 -0.31
C LEU A 260 -16.41 -0.86 0.48
N GLU A 261 -16.44 0.23 1.24
CA GLU A 261 -17.59 0.64 2.01
C GLU A 261 -17.87 2.15 1.90
N GLY A 262 -19.05 2.56 2.33
CA GLY A 262 -19.50 3.95 2.30
C GLY A 262 -18.91 4.84 3.41
N SER A 263 -18.34 4.25 4.47
CA SER A 263 -17.72 5.02 5.55
C SER A 263 -16.54 5.83 5.00
N LEU A 264 -16.30 7.01 5.57
CA LEU A 264 -15.16 7.86 5.24
C LEU A 264 -14.25 8.01 6.46
N PRO A 265 -12.92 8.07 6.28
CA PRO A 265 -12.02 8.32 7.39
C PRO A 265 -12.18 9.77 7.83
N THR A 266 -11.93 10.03 9.12
CA THR A 266 -11.74 11.41 9.56
C THR A 266 -10.54 11.99 8.82
N PRO A 267 -10.69 13.12 8.11
CA PRO A 267 -9.55 13.76 7.47
C PRO A 267 -8.46 14.07 8.50
N GLY A 268 -7.22 13.67 8.19
CA GLY A 268 -6.06 14.05 8.98
C GLY A 268 -5.64 15.50 8.71
N SER A 269 -4.51 15.93 9.28
CA SER A 269 -3.87 17.17 8.83
C SER A 269 -3.39 17.02 7.38
N LYS A 270 -3.41 18.11 6.59
CA LYS A 270 -2.91 18.12 5.20
C LYS A 270 -1.49 17.58 5.08
N SER A 271 -0.68 17.78 6.12
CA SER A 271 0.70 17.28 6.19
C SER A 271 0.78 15.76 6.30
N ALA A 272 -0.16 15.13 7.01
CA ALA A 272 -0.18 13.68 7.24
C ALA A 272 -0.92 12.89 6.15
N ALA A 273 -1.95 13.49 5.52
CA ALA A 273 -2.63 12.94 4.36
C ALA A 273 -3.33 14.07 3.57
N PRO A 274 -3.31 14.05 2.23
CA PRO A 274 -3.99 15.05 1.43
C PRO A 274 -5.52 14.86 1.47
N SER A 275 -6.24 15.92 1.11
CA SER A 275 -7.70 15.88 0.95
C SER A 275 -8.11 14.81 -0.06
N PHE A 276 -9.32 14.27 0.10
CA PHE A 276 -9.92 13.31 -0.82
C PHE A 276 -11.34 13.72 -1.17
N ASP A 277 -11.82 13.28 -2.33
CA ASP A 277 -13.21 13.46 -2.74
C ASP A 277 -14.12 12.46 -2.00
N PRO A 278 -15.04 12.92 -1.12
CA PRO A 278 -15.95 12.05 -0.40
C PRO A 278 -17.02 11.40 -1.30
N GLY A 279 -17.28 11.97 -2.48
CA GLY A 279 -18.27 11.52 -3.47
C GLY A 279 -17.79 10.38 -4.37
N GLY A 280 -16.60 9.85 -4.09
CA GLY A 280 -15.98 8.78 -4.86
C GLY A 280 -16.74 7.46 -4.95
N PRO A 281 -16.42 6.64 -5.97
CA PRO A 281 -17.02 5.32 -6.14
C PRO A 281 -16.76 4.41 -4.92
N VAL A 282 -17.77 3.63 -4.52
CA VAL A 282 -17.62 2.52 -3.59
C VAL A 282 -17.60 1.24 -4.40
N TRP A 283 -16.49 0.52 -4.36
CA TRP A 283 -16.34 -0.79 -4.99
C TRP A 283 -16.99 -1.85 -4.09
N LYS A 284 -17.42 -2.98 -4.66
CA LYS A 284 -17.93 -4.09 -3.85
C LYS A 284 -16.84 -5.13 -3.64
N LEU A 285 -16.82 -5.76 -2.47
CA LEU A 285 -16.09 -7.00 -2.31
C LEU A 285 -16.73 -8.10 -3.17
N GLY A 286 -15.91 -8.81 -3.92
CA GLY A 286 -16.30 -10.00 -4.66
C GLY A 286 -16.44 -11.24 -3.74
N LYS A 287 -16.85 -12.36 -4.33
CA LYS A 287 -17.06 -13.65 -3.67
C LYS A 287 -15.92 -14.64 -3.92
N LYS A 288 -15.04 -14.38 -4.88
CA LYS A 288 -13.87 -15.20 -5.17
C LYS A 288 -12.92 -15.11 -3.98
N SER A 289 -12.81 -16.21 -3.24
CA SER A 289 -11.65 -16.40 -2.40
C SER A 289 -10.42 -16.42 -3.31
N LEU A 290 -9.47 -15.51 -3.08
CA LEU A 290 -8.09 -15.76 -3.49
C LEU A 290 -7.68 -17.03 -2.77
N GLY A 291 -7.62 -18.15 -3.50
CA GLY A 291 -7.52 -19.48 -2.92
C GLY A 291 -6.45 -19.55 -1.85
N GLY A 292 -6.80 -20.19 -0.72
CA GLY A 292 -5.81 -20.75 0.19
C GLY A 292 -4.83 -21.65 -0.57
N PRO A 293 -3.68 -21.95 0.04
CA PRO A 293 -2.55 -22.53 -0.65
C PRO A 293 -2.97 -23.75 -1.46
N GLY A 294 -2.68 -23.70 -2.77
CA GLY A 294 -2.68 -24.89 -3.60
C GLY A 294 -1.86 -25.97 -2.89
N ILE A 295 -2.44 -27.17 -2.90
CA ILE A 295 -1.93 -28.44 -2.40
C ILE A 295 -0.44 -28.60 -2.77
#